data_AF-A0A317JCT4-F1
#
_entry.id   AF-A0A317JCT4-F1
#
_cell.length_a   1.000
_cell.length_b   1.000
_cell.length_c   1.000
_cell.angle_alpha   90.00
_cell.angle_beta   90.00
_cell.angle_gamma   90.00
#
_symmetry.space_group_name_H-M   'P 1'
#
loop_
_entity.id
_entity.type
_entity.pdbx_description
1 polymer ?
#
loop_
_entity_poly.entity_id
_entity_poly.type
_entity_poly.pdbx_seq_one_letter_code
_entity_poly.pdbx_strand_id
1 'polypeptide(L)'
;MKDYPQIIDNMVPCYILDLSYNIMAWNIACHEALALPMGWSLGMSATKIIETLVNADECRARSFKVFGLDSLPLVDWEPLIFDHPKYGRTTFQKYAAQIINKAGHHEAWTVQYNIIESEKLEQYSRDIMTRIQSELQKRLSPT
;
A
#
# COMPACT_ATOMS: atom_id res chain seq x y z
N MET A 1 -20.51 5.85 8.68
CA MET A 1 -19.09 5.84 8.29
C MET A 1 -18.29 5.65 9.57
N LYS A 2 -17.50 4.57 9.68
CA LYS A 2 -16.55 4.45 10.78
C LYS A 2 -15.41 5.42 10.48
N ASP A 3 -15.16 6.38 11.37
CA ASP A 3 -14.02 7.27 11.29
C ASP A 3 -12.74 6.45 11.47
N TYR A 4 -12.10 6.11 10.36
CA TYR A 4 -10.75 5.57 10.38
C TYR A 4 -9.80 6.71 10.76
N PRO A 5 -8.91 6.52 11.74
CA PRO A 5 -8.01 7.57 12.15
C PRO A 5 -7.13 7.98 10.96
N GLN A 6 -6.89 9.29 10.79
CA GLN A 6 -6.07 9.89 9.74
C GLN A 6 -4.56 9.55 9.92
N ILE A 7 -4.23 8.26 10.07
CA ILE A 7 -2.87 7.72 10.28
C ILE A 7 -2.35 7.20 8.95
N ILE A 8 -2.51 8.00 7.89
CA ILE A 8 -1.93 7.66 6.61
C ILE A 8 -1.20 8.88 6.12
N ASP A 9 0.13 8.78 6.08
CA ASP A 9 0.94 9.71 5.32
C ASP A 9 0.45 9.68 3.87
N ASN A 10 -0.05 10.82 3.39
CA ASN A 10 -0.58 10.93 2.04
C ASN A 10 0.52 10.98 0.98
N MET A 11 1.78 11.09 1.37
CA MET A 11 2.93 11.21 0.49
C MET A 11 3.46 9.85 0.00
N VAL A 12 3.19 8.78 0.76
CA VAL A 12 3.57 7.41 0.41
C VAL A 12 2.33 6.58 0.10
N PRO A 13 2.37 5.66 -0.88
CA PRO A 13 1.28 4.74 -1.12
C PRO A 13 0.95 3.95 0.14
N CYS A 14 -0.30 4.04 0.58
CA CYS A 14 -0.79 3.30 1.72
C CYS A 14 -2.20 2.76 1.48
N TYR A 15 -2.46 1.55 1.95
CA TYR A 15 -3.77 0.91 1.90
C TYR A 15 -4.05 0.06 3.15
N ILE A 16 -5.32 -0.28 3.33
CA ILE A 16 -5.81 -1.09 4.44
C ILE A 16 -6.26 -2.45 3.90
N LEU A 17 -5.88 -3.52 4.59
CA LEU A 17 -6.38 -4.87 4.35
C LEU A 17 -7.32 -5.31 5.47
N ASP A 18 -8.38 -6.05 5.13
CA ASP A 18 -9.17 -6.79 6.12
C ASP A 18 -8.41 -8.01 6.65
N LEU A 19 -9.01 -8.74 7.60
CA LEU A 19 -8.45 -9.98 8.14
C LEU A 19 -8.37 -11.13 7.12
N SER A 20 -9.05 -11.00 5.98
CA SER A 20 -8.98 -11.91 4.84
C SER A 20 -7.99 -11.43 3.77
N TYR A 21 -7.18 -10.42 4.10
CA TYR A 21 -6.18 -9.80 3.23
C TYR A 21 -6.73 -9.17 1.94
N ASN A 22 -7.96 -8.65 1.96
CA ASN A 22 -8.54 -7.90 0.86
C ASN A 22 -8.44 -6.39 1.09
N ILE A 23 -8.21 -5.63 0.02
CA ILE A 23 -8.11 -4.17 0.08
C ILE A 23 -9.44 -3.54 0.49
N MET A 24 -9.47 -2.85 1.62
CA MET A 24 -10.64 -2.13 2.12
C MET A 24 -10.66 -0.66 1.69
N ALA A 25 -9.49 -0.02 1.68
CA ALA A 25 -9.33 1.40 1.41
C ALA A 25 -7.87 1.71 1.05
N TRP A 26 -7.62 2.86 0.42
CA TRP A 26 -6.29 3.38 0.15
C TRP A 26 -6.26 4.91 0.16
N ASN A 27 -5.07 5.49 0.29
CA ASN A 27 -4.88 6.93 0.15
C ASN A 27 -4.70 7.35 -1.32
N ILE A 28 -4.54 8.67 -1.52
CA ILE A 28 -4.39 9.27 -2.85
C ILE A 28 -3.09 8.83 -3.52
N ALA A 29 -1.97 8.79 -2.78
CA ALA A 29 -0.70 8.34 -3.33
C ALA A 29 -0.80 6.90 -3.83
N CYS A 30 -1.43 5.99 -3.09
CA CYS A 30 -1.64 4.61 -3.53
C CYS A 30 -2.58 4.54 -4.73
N HIS A 31 -3.62 5.38 -4.76
CA HIS A 31 -4.51 5.43 -5.91
C HIS A 31 -3.76 5.80 -7.19
N GLU A 32 -2.96 6.87 -7.15
CA GLU A 32 -2.22 7.39 -8.31
C GLU A 32 -1.01 6.51 -8.68
N ALA A 33 -0.25 6.04 -7.69
CA ALA A 33 0.99 5.31 -7.93
C ALA A 33 0.81 3.83 -8.18
N LEU A 34 -0.27 3.20 -7.71
CA LEU A 34 -0.40 1.74 -7.75
C LEU A 34 -1.76 1.31 -8.25
N ALA A 35 -2.85 1.77 -7.62
CA ALA A 35 -4.17 1.22 -7.94
C ALA A 35 -4.60 1.52 -9.37
N LEU A 36 -4.46 2.78 -9.83
CA LEU A 36 -4.81 3.15 -11.19
C LEU A 36 -3.88 2.50 -12.22
N PRO A 37 -2.54 2.59 -12.12
CA PRO A 37 -1.66 2.03 -13.14
C PRO A 37 -1.62 0.50 -13.18
N MET A 38 -1.82 -0.15 -12.03
CA MET A 38 -1.76 -1.61 -11.88
C MET A 38 -3.13 -2.29 -11.91
N GLY A 39 -4.21 -1.51 -12.06
CA GLY A 39 -5.58 -2.04 -12.14
C GLY A 39 -6.10 -2.65 -10.84
N TRP A 40 -5.70 -2.13 -9.67
CA TRP A 40 -6.21 -2.61 -8.39
C TRP A 40 -7.63 -2.10 -8.13
N SER A 41 -8.41 -2.90 -7.40
CA SER A 41 -9.77 -2.58 -6.99
C SER A 41 -9.97 -2.82 -5.50
N LEU A 42 -10.95 -2.15 -4.90
CA LEU A 42 -11.40 -2.50 -3.56
C LEU A 42 -11.95 -3.93 -3.57
N GLY A 43 -11.66 -4.69 -2.50
CA GLY A 43 -11.95 -6.11 -2.39
C GLY A 43 -10.95 -7.02 -3.10
N MET A 44 -9.94 -6.48 -3.79
CA MET A 44 -8.86 -7.29 -4.36
C MET A 44 -8.02 -7.92 -3.25
N SER A 45 -7.71 -9.21 -3.39
CA SER A 45 -6.81 -9.92 -2.46
C SER A 45 -5.37 -9.48 -2.64
N ALA A 46 -4.64 -9.31 -1.53
CA ALA A 46 -3.21 -9.06 -1.52
C ALA A 46 -2.41 -10.12 -2.28
N THR A 47 -2.90 -11.37 -2.34
CA THR A 47 -2.27 -12.43 -3.14
C THR A 47 -2.20 -12.08 -4.63
N LYS A 48 -3.24 -11.43 -5.17
CA LYS A 48 -3.25 -10.97 -6.56
C LYS A 48 -2.22 -9.87 -6.81
N ILE A 49 -1.97 -9.02 -5.81
CA ILE A 49 -0.91 -8.02 -5.89
C ILE A 49 0.46 -8.72 -5.93
N ILE A 50 0.68 -9.70 -5.05
CA ILE A 50 1.94 -10.46 -4.97
C ILE A 50 2.24 -11.16 -6.30
N GLU A 51 1.21 -11.69 -6.96
CA GLU A 51 1.34 -12.32 -8.29
C GLU A 51 1.87 -11.38 -9.38
N THR A 52 1.74 -10.06 -9.22
CA THR A 52 2.26 -9.08 -10.18
C THR A 52 3.70 -8.63 -9.92
N LEU A 53 4.30 -9.10 -8.83
CA LEU A 53 5.66 -8.72 -8.45
C LEU A 53 6.71 -9.46 -9.28
N VAL A 54 7.80 -8.77 -9.59
CA VAL A 54 8.99 -9.39 -10.18
C VAL A 54 9.61 -10.41 -9.23
N ASN A 55 9.60 -10.11 -7.92
CA ASN A 55 10.12 -10.99 -6.86
C ASN A 55 9.00 -11.76 -6.12
N ALA A 56 7.93 -12.15 -6.85
CA ALA A 56 6.77 -12.83 -6.26
C ALA A 56 7.12 -14.10 -5.47
N ASP A 57 8.03 -14.92 -5.98
CA ASP A 57 8.39 -16.19 -5.34
C ASP A 57 9.11 -15.99 -4.00
N GLU A 58 9.96 -14.96 -3.91
CA GLU A 58 10.63 -14.59 -2.66
C GLU A 58 9.62 -14.10 -1.61
N CYS A 59 8.68 -13.25 -2.04
CA CYS A 59 7.60 -12.73 -1.18
C CYS A 59 6.71 -13.87 -0.67
N ARG A 60 6.36 -14.83 -1.54
CA ARG A 60 5.58 -16.04 -1.15
C ARG A 60 6.35 -16.90 -0.16
N ALA A 61 7.62 -17.20 -0.44
CA ALA A 61 8.43 -18.01 0.47
C ALA A 61 8.58 -17.36 1.84
N ARG A 62 8.74 -16.02 1.87
CA ARG A 62 8.79 -15.25 3.12
C ARG A 62 7.44 -15.25 3.85
N SER A 63 6.33 -15.10 3.15
CA SER A 63 5.02 -15.01 3.80
C SER A 63 4.68 -16.28 4.60
N PHE A 64 5.00 -17.47 4.08
CA PHE A 64 4.86 -18.72 4.82
C PHE A 64 5.71 -18.78 6.10
N LYS A 65 6.89 -18.16 6.09
CA LYS A 65 7.80 -18.13 7.25
C LYS A 65 7.35 -17.13 8.31
N VAL A 66 6.81 -15.99 7.90
CA VAL A 66 6.49 -14.85 8.79
C VAL A 66 5.06 -14.92 9.33
N PHE A 67 4.10 -15.31 8.48
CA PHE A 67 2.67 -15.34 8.78
C PHE A 67 2.12 -16.77 8.96
N GLY A 68 2.98 -17.72 9.35
CA GLY A 68 2.59 -19.10 9.65
C GLY A 68 1.68 -19.21 10.88
N LEU A 69 1.13 -20.41 11.12
CA LEU A 69 0.05 -20.69 12.08
C LEU A 69 0.26 -20.14 13.51
N ASP A 70 1.51 -20.01 13.96
CA ASP A 70 1.85 -19.59 15.33
C ASP A 70 2.42 -18.16 15.41
N SER A 71 2.46 -17.42 14.30
CA SER A 71 3.16 -16.13 14.21
C SER A 71 2.35 -15.13 13.38
N LEU A 72 1.80 -14.12 14.06
CA LEU A 72 1.30 -12.90 13.43
C LEU A 72 2.13 -11.73 13.97
N PRO A 73 3.12 -11.22 13.22
CA PRO A 73 3.95 -10.14 13.70
C PRO A 73 3.12 -8.85 13.83
N LEU A 74 3.45 -8.02 14.82
CA LEU A 74 2.86 -6.67 14.94
C LEU A 74 3.21 -5.79 13.74
N VAL A 75 4.44 -5.94 13.24
CA VAL A 75 4.97 -5.23 12.07
C VAL A 75 5.81 -6.21 11.24
N ASP A 76 5.64 -6.16 9.92
CA ASP A 76 6.45 -6.85 8.92
C ASP A 76 6.97 -5.85 7.89
N TRP A 77 8.11 -6.18 7.28
CA TRP A 77 8.66 -5.44 6.17
C TRP A 77 9.33 -6.39 5.16
N GLU A 78 9.23 -6.04 3.88
CA GLU A 78 9.90 -6.76 2.78
C GLU A 78 10.04 -5.87 1.55
N PRO A 79 11.07 -6.07 0.70
CA PRO A 79 11.16 -5.40 -0.57
C PRO A 79 10.14 -5.98 -1.57
N LEU A 80 9.47 -5.10 -2.31
CA LEU A 80 8.55 -5.45 -3.39
C LEU A 80 9.06 -4.80 -4.67
N ILE A 81 9.20 -5.60 -5.73
CA ILE A 81 9.70 -5.11 -7.03
C ILE A 81 8.56 -5.18 -8.04
N PHE A 82 8.21 -4.02 -8.62
CA PHE A 82 7.22 -3.92 -9.68
C PHE A 82 7.89 -3.49 -10.99
N ASP A 83 7.45 -4.09 -12.09
CA ASP A 83 7.64 -3.52 -13.43
C ASP A 83 6.50 -2.55 -13.69
N HIS A 84 6.66 -1.31 -13.20
CA HIS A 84 5.59 -0.33 -13.21
C HIS A 84 5.40 0.26 -14.62
N PRO A 85 4.17 0.26 -15.20
CA PRO A 85 3.96 0.70 -16.58
C PRO A 85 4.31 2.17 -16.82
N LYS A 86 4.05 3.04 -15.83
CA LYS A 86 4.41 4.47 -15.86
C LYS A 86 5.87 4.76 -15.46
N TYR A 87 6.29 4.27 -14.29
CA TYR A 87 7.57 4.64 -13.64
C TYR A 87 8.75 3.69 -13.91
N GLY A 88 8.54 2.61 -14.67
CA GLY A 88 9.57 1.61 -14.93
C GLY A 88 9.81 0.68 -13.74
N ARG A 89 10.91 -0.08 -13.74
CA ARG A 89 11.23 -0.97 -12.61
C ARG A 89 11.38 -0.14 -11.34
N THR A 90 10.60 -0.50 -10.32
CA THR A 90 10.50 0.24 -9.07
C THR A 90 10.53 -0.73 -7.90
N THR A 91 11.43 -0.46 -6.95
CA THR A 91 11.56 -1.22 -5.72
C THR A 91 10.96 -0.42 -4.58
N PHE A 92 9.98 -0.99 -3.89
CA PHE A 92 9.40 -0.44 -2.67
C PHE A 92 9.85 -1.25 -1.46
N GLN A 93 10.06 -0.58 -0.34
CA GLN A 93 10.06 -1.17 0.98
C GLN A 93 8.61 -1.20 1.48
N LYS A 94 8.01 -2.40 1.54
CA LYS A 94 6.72 -2.61 2.21
C LYS A 94 6.92 -2.54 3.72
N TYR A 95 6.00 -1.88 4.40
CA TYR A 95 5.76 -1.99 5.83
C TYR A 95 4.30 -2.39 6.04
N ALA A 96 4.04 -3.52 6.68
CA ALA A 96 2.71 -3.94 7.08
C ALA A 96 2.63 -3.92 8.61
N ALA A 97 1.60 -3.30 9.17
CA ALA A 97 1.39 -3.25 10.61
C ALA A 97 -0.04 -3.57 10.99
N GLN A 98 -0.24 -4.23 12.12
CA GLN A 98 -1.58 -4.51 12.63
C GLN A 98 -2.26 -3.23 13.12
N ILE A 99 -3.51 -3.04 12.71
CA ILE A 99 -4.44 -2.09 13.30
C ILE A 99 -5.16 -2.83 14.43
N ILE A 100 -4.90 -2.39 15.65
CA ILE A 100 -5.42 -3.00 16.88
C ILE A 100 -6.45 -2.06 17.48
N ASN A 101 -7.60 -2.60 17.88
CA ASN A 101 -8.66 -1.81 18.50
C ASN A 101 -8.39 -1.54 20.00
N LYS A 102 -9.29 -0.78 20.63
CA LYS A 102 -9.17 -0.43 22.06
C LYS A 102 -9.14 -1.64 23.00
N ALA A 103 -9.65 -2.80 22.57
CA ALA A 103 -9.65 -4.04 23.34
C ALA A 103 -8.38 -4.89 23.11
N GLY A 104 -7.45 -4.43 22.27
CA GLY A 104 -6.25 -5.20 21.92
C GLY A 104 -6.46 -6.23 20.82
N HIS A 105 -7.63 -6.25 20.15
CA HIS A 105 -7.89 -7.17 19.05
C HIS A 105 -7.43 -6.59 17.71
N HIS A 106 -6.79 -7.43 16.90
CA HIS A 106 -6.43 -7.12 15.53
C HIS A 106 -7.69 -7.02 14.66
N GLU A 107 -7.88 -5.87 14.00
CA GLU A 107 -9.06 -5.60 13.15
C GLU A 107 -8.73 -5.50 11.65
N ALA A 108 -7.50 -5.11 11.31
CA ALA A 108 -7.07 -4.87 9.94
C ALA A 108 -5.55 -4.73 9.86
N TRP A 109 -5.00 -4.68 8.65
CA TRP A 109 -3.59 -4.30 8.43
C TRP A 109 -3.52 -2.93 7.76
N THR A 110 -2.58 -2.10 8.18
CA THR A 110 -2.11 -0.97 7.37
C THR A 110 -0.88 -1.41 6.60
N VAL A 111 -0.81 -1.05 5.32
CA VAL A 111 0.31 -1.36 4.44
C VAL A 111 0.80 -0.09 3.79
N GLN A 112 2.09 0.23 3.96
CA GLN A 112 2.75 1.41 3.41
C GLN A 112 3.91 0.99 2.52
N TYR A 113 4.07 1.64 1.38
CA TYR A 113 5.18 1.40 0.46
C TYR A 113 6.08 2.63 0.37
N ASN A 114 7.30 2.50 0.88
CA ASN A 114 8.32 3.53 0.70
C ASN A 114 9.15 3.22 -0.53
N ILE A 115 9.33 4.19 -1.42
CA ILE A 115 10.17 3.99 -2.60
C ILE A 115 11.64 3.88 -2.17
N ILE A 116 12.31 2.79 -2.55
CA ILE A 116 13.76 2.64 -2.39
C ILE A 116 14.44 3.20 -3.64
N GLU A 117 13.98 2.74 -4.81
CA GLU A 117 14.52 3.13 -6.12
C GLU A 117 13.44 3.01 -7.19
N SER A 118 13.59 3.80 -8.25
CA SER A 118 12.74 3.75 -9.44
C SER A 118 13.49 4.32 -10.63
N GLU A 119 13.32 3.70 -11.80
CA GLU A 119 13.86 4.23 -13.07
C GLU A 119 13.38 5.65 -13.36
N LYS A 120 12.19 6.03 -12.90
CA LYS A 120 11.60 7.37 -13.10
C LYS A 120 11.17 8.03 -11.80
N LEU A 121 12.04 8.02 -10.78
CA LEU A 121 11.76 8.57 -9.45
C LEU A 121 11.27 10.03 -9.47
N GLU A 122 11.90 10.91 -10.26
CA GLU A 122 11.48 12.32 -10.35
C GLU A 122 10.06 12.48 -10.90
N GLN A 123 9.68 11.64 -11.89
CA GLN A 123 8.34 11.63 -12.45
C GLN A 123 7.33 11.14 -11.41
N TYR A 124 7.66 10.04 -10.70
CA TYR A 124 6.86 9.53 -9.59
C TYR A 124 6.58 10.62 -8.55
N SER A 125 7.61 11.30 -8.06
CA SER A 125 7.46 12.34 -7.04
C SER A 125 6.60 13.49 -7.53
N ARG A 126 6.76 13.92 -8.79
CA ARG A 126 5.99 15.01 -9.39
C ARG A 126 4.51 14.65 -9.48
N ASP A 127 4.18 13.48 -10.02
CA ASP A 127 2.81 13.05 -10.26
C ASP A 127 2.02 12.94 -8.94
N ILE A 128 2.65 12.35 -7.90
CA ILE A 128 2.05 12.24 -6.57
C ILE A 128 1.81 13.61 -5.95
N MET A 129 2.81 14.51 -6.00
CA MET A 129 2.68 15.87 -5.47
C MET A 129 1.59 16.66 -6.18
N THR A 130 1.53 16.60 -7.52
CA THR A 130 0.48 17.27 -8.29
C THR A 130 -0.90 16.73 -7.92
N ARG A 131 -1.06 15.41 -7.75
CA ARG A 131 -2.35 14.83 -7.36
C ARG A 131 -2.79 15.26 -5.97
N ILE A 132 -1.88 15.23 -4.98
CA ILE A 132 -2.15 15.68 -3.61
C ILE A 132 -2.54 17.16 -3.59
N GLN A 133 -1.79 18.01 -4.27
CA GLN A 133 -2.08 19.45 -4.35
C GLN A 133 -3.45 19.72 -4.97
N SER A 134 -3.78 19.03 -6.07
CA SER A 134 -5.09 19.15 -6.70
C SER A 134 -6.23 18.75 -5.75
N GLU A 135 -6.04 17.69 -4.95
CA GLU A 135 -7.05 17.26 -3.99
C GLU A 135 -7.22 18.24 -2.82
N LEU A 136 -6.11 18.80 -2.33
CA LEU A 136 -6.14 19.83 -1.29
C LEU A 136 -6.90 21.08 -1.75
N GLN A 137 -6.66 21.54 -2.98
CA GLN A 137 -7.37 22.68 -3.55
C GLN A 137 -8.88 22.45 -3.63
N LYS A 138 -9.32 21.26 -4.08
CA LYS A 138 -10.75 20.90 -4.13
C LYS A 138 -11.41 20.96 -2.76
N ARG A 139 -10.70 20.54 -1.71
CA ARG A 139 -11.22 20.57 -0.33
C ARG A 139 -11.28 21.98 0.26
N LEU A 140 -10.37 22.87 -0.14
CA LEU A 140 -10.31 24.25 0.32
C LEU A 140 -11.25 25.19 -0.45
N SER A 141 -11.73 24.76 -1.62
CA SER A 141 -12.72 25.48 -2.42
C SER A 141 -13.96 24.62 -2.66
N PRO A 142 -14.72 24.27 -1.60
CA PRO A 142 -15.97 23.55 -1.76
C PRO A 142 -16.98 24.48 -2.44
N THR A 143 -17.21 24.28 -3.74
CA THR A 143 -18.41 24.77 -4.43
C THR A 143 -19.65 24.08 -3.92
#